data_AF-A0A1S8CXA9-F1
#
_entry.id   AF-A0A1S8CXA9-F1
#
_cell.length_a   1.000
_cell.length_b   1.000
_cell.length_c   1.000
_cell.angle_alpha   90.00
_cell.angle_beta   90.00
_cell.angle_gamma   90.00
#
_symmetry.space_group_name_H-M   'P 1'
#
loop_
_entity.id
_entity.type
_entity.pdbx_description
1 polymer ?
#
loop_
_entity_poly.entity_id
_entity_poly.type
_entity_poly.pdbx_seq_one_letter_code
_entity_poly.pdbx_strand_id
1 'polypeptide(L)'
;MKFKKFMIPVLGVLIPHGAFADSSLFSIKDGDGFKRFAVSAGWLHVMPQGKPNNLGNKTVIPEGYEAGVGRIRLSDITENAVDKNGLTALLGLLDDTQITGGYLPDLGLKANVYGLEQWQSPNTGLEAQDVDTLGLVFNYYFTDHVSVELVGGIPPKVDLKGIGNVTAPLSTHTSVLGLADLDLQKDLQITNLDSYDTAASVRAWTPAVTLQYHFGQTGINKFRPYIGIGAMYAWFDDIKLNKGIEGDLIAAGHQIQNVLDGKAGAALSGETSSANPYVKVKADTGIAPFATAGFSYDFNDRWFSTASVSYAALNNKAKILVISDKDQSELIRSETKVDINPVITYLGIGYRF
;
A
#
# COMPACT_ATOMS: atom_id res chain seq x y z
N MET A 1 -15.19 2.84 -17.94
CA MET A 1 -16.46 3.03 -17.20
C MET A 1 -16.19 3.95 -16.01
N LYS A 2 -16.69 5.19 -16.05
CA LYS A 2 -16.39 6.26 -15.08
C LYS A 2 -17.02 5.94 -13.72
N PHE A 3 -16.21 5.65 -12.69
CA PHE A 3 -16.72 5.57 -11.32
C PHE A 3 -17.06 6.98 -10.81
N LYS A 4 -18.35 7.21 -10.57
CA LYS A 4 -18.87 8.41 -9.90
C LYS A 4 -18.30 8.46 -8.48
N LYS A 5 -17.70 9.60 -8.11
CA LYS A 5 -17.44 9.98 -6.72
C LYS A 5 -18.78 9.96 -5.97
N PHE A 6 -18.98 8.97 -5.10
CA PHE A 6 -20.01 9.05 -4.06
C PHE A 6 -19.47 9.99 -2.98
N MET A 7 -19.79 11.26 -3.12
CA MET A 7 -19.70 12.23 -2.04
C MET A 7 -20.80 11.86 -1.04
N ILE A 8 -20.43 11.19 0.05
CA ILE A 8 -21.32 11.05 1.20
C ILE A 8 -21.44 12.45 1.79
N PRO A 9 -22.62 13.12 1.72
CA PRO A 9 -22.77 14.37 2.42
C PRO A 9 -22.66 14.07 3.91
N VAL A 10 -21.87 14.88 4.62
CA VAL A 10 -21.95 15.00 6.07
C VAL A 10 -23.40 15.35 6.38
N LEU A 11 -24.18 14.34 6.73
CA LEU A 11 -25.58 14.50 7.10
C LEU A 11 -25.54 15.20 8.45
N GLY A 12 -25.87 16.50 8.42
CA GLY A 12 -26.05 17.29 9.62
C GLY A 12 -26.97 16.54 10.57
N VAL A 13 -26.55 16.49 11.83
CA VAL A 13 -27.35 16.01 12.96
C VAL A 13 -28.57 16.93 13.09
N LEU A 14 -29.60 16.64 12.31
CA LEU A 14 -30.96 17.10 12.56
C LEU A 14 -31.63 15.98 13.33
N ILE A 15 -31.70 16.16 14.64
CA ILE A 15 -32.48 15.33 15.55
C ILE A 15 -33.95 15.44 15.09
N PRO A 16 -34.61 14.36 14.62
CA PRO A 16 -36.04 14.38 14.50
C PRO A 16 -36.63 14.23 15.91
N HIS A 17 -36.87 15.36 16.56
CA HIS A 17 -37.76 15.42 17.71
C HIS A 17 -39.19 15.14 17.21
N GLY A 18 -39.57 13.86 17.16
CA GLY A 18 -40.95 13.44 16.90
C GLY A 18 -41.14 12.55 15.68
N ALA A 19 -40.71 11.29 15.77
CA ALA A 19 -41.27 10.19 14.98
C ALA A 19 -40.93 8.83 15.63
N PHE A 20 -41.28 8.66 16.91
CA PHE A 20 -41.39 7.32 17.48
C PHE A 20 -42.73 6.74 17.02
N ALA A 21 -42.74 6.13 15.84
CA ALA A 21 -43.82 5.23 15.46
C ALA A 21 -43.50 3.85 16.05
N ASP A 22 -44.39 3.40 16.95
CA ASP A 22 -44.45 2.07 17.54
C ASP A 22 -44.33 0.97 16.47
N SER A 23 -43.15 0.35 16.34
CA SER A 23 -43.01 -0.93 15.65
C SER A 23 -42.62 -1.99 16.67
N SER A 24 -43.52 -2.95 16.91
CA SER A 24 -43.39 -4.03 17.89
C SER A 24 -42.24 -5.01 17.60
N LEU A 25 -41.63 -4.95 16.41
CA LEU A 25 -40.49 -5.79 16.02
C LEU A 25 -39.17 -5.41 16.72
N PHE A 26 -39.11 -4.25 17.38
CA PHE A 26 -37.93 -3.73 18.09
C PHE A 26 -38.17 -3.46 19.60
N SER A 27 -39.18 -4.08 20.21
CA SER A 27 -39.51 -3.88 21.62
C SER A 27 -38.98 -5.01 22.50
N ILE A 28 -37.74 -4.87 22.98
CA ILE A 28 -37.32 -5.46 24.26
C ILE A 28 -37.25 -4.27 25.23
N LYS A 29 -38.20 -4.18 26.17
CA LYS A 29 -38.27 -3.11 27.18
C LYS A 29 -37.77 -3.67 28.51
N ASP A 30 -36.61 -3.22 28.96
CA ASP A 30 -36.18 -3.32 30.35
C ASP A 30 -36.45 -1.97 31.03
N GLY A 31 -37.48 -1.90 31.88
CA GLY A 31 -37.69 -0.80 32.86
C GLY A 31 -38.07 0.60 32.33
N ASP A 32 -38.55 1.44 33.26
CA ASP A 32 -38.74 2.88 33.05
C ASP A 32 -37.38 3.61 33.09
N GLY A 33 -37.07 4.39 32.04
CA GLY A 33 -35.84 5.20 31.98
C GLY A 33 -34.65 4.60 31.21
N PHE A 34 -34.85 3.48 30.50
CA PHE A 34 -33.83 2.84 29.65
C PHE A 34 -33.41 3.73 28.48
N LYS A 35 -32.10 4.01 28.39
CA LYS A 35 -31.51 4.84 27.34
C LYS A 35 -31.03 3.99 26.18
N ARG A 36 -31.65 4.19 25.03
CA ARG A 36 -31.44 3.33 23.85
C ARG A 36 -30.22 3.70 23.03
N PHE A 37 -29.81 4.96 23.09
CA PHE A 37 -28.75 5.48 22.24
C PHE A 37 -27.64 6.08 23.09
N ALA A 38 -26.40 5.82 22.69
CA ALA A 38 -25.26 6.55 23.22
C ALA A 38 -24.34 6.98 22.10
N VAL A 39 -23.79 8.18 22.22
CA VAL A 39 -22.73 8.68 21.35
C VAL A 39 -21.54 9.05 22.19
N SER A 40 -20.34 8.77 21.71
CA SER A 40 -19.11 9.29 22.32
C SER A 40 -18.15 9.77 21.25
N ALA A 41 -17.36 10.77 21.62
CA ALA A 41 -16.26 11.28 20.82
C ALA A 41 -15.00 11.25 21.67
N GLY A 42 -13.88 10.91 21.05
CA GLY A 42 -12.67 10.67 21.80
C GLY A 42 -11.43 10.49 20.95
N TRP A 43 -10.31 10.33 21.64
CA TRP A 43 -9.02 10.04 21.03
C TRP A 43 -8.96 8.57 20.63
N LEU A 44 -8.55 8.31 19.39
CA LEU A 44 -8.34 6.98 18.85
C LEU A 44 -6.89 6.87 18.40
N HIS A 45 -6.14 5.99 19.04
CA HIS A 45 -4.75 5.70 18.72
C HIS A 45 -4.65 4.32 18.09
N VAL A 46 -4.10 4.24 16.87
CA VAL A 46 -3.94 3.03 16.07
C VAL A 46 -2.48 2.63 16.06
N MET A 47 -2.19 1.40 16.47
CA MET A 47 -0.86 0.81 16.45
C MET A 47 -0.86 -0.43 15.54
N PRO A 48 -0.43 -0.31 14.27
CA PRO A 48 -0.20 -1.47 13.41
C PRO A 48 0.81 -2.44 14.04
N GLN A 49 0.58 -3.74 13.92
CA GLN A 49 1.45 -4.79 14.49
C GLN A 49 2.02 -5.75 13.42
N GLY A 50 1.71 -5.50 12.16
CA GLY A 50 2.16 -6.35 11.06
C GLY A 50 3.63 -6.14 10.71
N LYS A 51 4.19 -7.14 10.03
CA LYS A 51 5.59 -7.13 9.60
C LYS A 51 5.68 -6.86 8.10
N PRO A 52 6.79 -6.28 7.62
CA PRO A 52 7.01 -6.09 6.20
C PRO A 52 7.03 -7.44 5.47
N ASN A 53 6.38 -7.50 4.31
CA ASN A 53 6.48 -8.62 3.38
C ASN A 53 7.25 -8.18 2.12
N ASN A 54 8.06 -9.10 1.60
CA ASN A 54 8.85 -8.91 0.38
C ASN A 54 7.99 -8.40 -0.80
N LEU A 55 8.57 -7.50 -1.60
CA LEU A 55 7.94 -7.01 -2.82
C LEU A 55 8.10 -8.05 -3.93
N GLY A 56 7.00 -8.45 -4.55
CA GLY A 56 6.98 -9.24 -5.76
C GLY A 56 6.91 -8.32 -6.97
N ASN A 57 7.91 -8.39 -7.85
CA ASN A 57 8.05 -7.50 -8.99
C ASN A 57 7.89 -8.27 -10.30
N LYS A 58 7.34 -7.59 -11.30
CA LYS A 58 7.12 -8.11 -12.64
C LYS A 58 7.28 -6.98 -13.64
N THR A 59 7.85 -7.26 -14.80
CA THR A 59 7.81 -6.33 -15.93
C THR A 59 7.04 -6.92 -17.12
N VAL A 60 6.92 -6.13 -18.17
CA VAL A 60 6.39 -6.55 -19.47
C VAL A 60 7.42 -7.34 -20.31
N ILE A 61 8.69 -7.41 -19.87
CA ILE A 61 9.76 -8.11 -20.58
C ILE A 61 9.74 -9.60 -20.16
N PRO A 62 9.34 -10.54 -21.04
CA PRO A 62 9.41 -11.97 -20.75
C PRO A 62 10.86 -12.48 -20.75
N GLU A 63 11.10 -13.64 -20.14
CA GLU A 63 12.41 -14.29 -20.20
C GLU A 63 12.82 -14.61 -21.65
N GLY A 64 14.03 -14.21 -22.03
CA GLY A 64 14.56 -14.37 -23.38
C GLY A 64 14.04 -13.37 -24.40
N TYR A 65 13.49 -12.23 -23.97
CA TYR A 65 13.06 -11.17 -24.87
C TYR A 65 14.23 -10.63 -25.69
N GLU A 66 14.13 -10.73 -27.02
CA GLU A 66 15.15 -10.23 -27.95
C GLU A 66 14.97 -8.71 -28.15
N ALA A 67 15.93 -7.92 -27.65
CA ALA A 67 15.95 -6.47 -27.80
C ALA A 67 17.14 -6.02 -28.66
N GLY A 68 16.95 -4.97 -29.45
CA GLY A 68 18.07 -4.25 -30.07
C GLY A 68 18.95 -3.62 -28.98
N VAL A 69 20.28 -3.77 -29.12
CA VAL A 69 21.23 -3.14 -28.19
C VAL A 69 21.30 -1.64 -28.44
N GLY A 70 21.36 -1.23 -29.71
CA GLY A 70 21.56 0.17 -30.07
C GLY A 70 22.93 0.67 -29.61
N ARG A 71 23.01 1.96 -29.26
CA ARG A 71 24.21 2.54 -28.63
C ARG A 71 24.33 2.09 -27.18
N ILE A 72 25.54 1.76 -26.75
CA ILE A 72 25.83 1.27 -25.41
C ILE A 72 27.15 1.86 -24.90
N ARG A 73 27.24 2.16 -23.60
CA ARG A 73 28.47 2.62 -22.98
C ARG A 73 29.45 1.46 -22.82
N LEU A 74 30.72 1.66 -23.17
CA LEU A 74 31.74 0.62 -23.06
C LEU A 74 31.91 0.15 -21.60
N SER A 75 31.84 1.07 -20.63
CA SER A 75 31.94 0.72 -19.20
C SER A 75 30.82 -0.23 -18.75
N ASP A 76 29.59 -0.04 -19.26
CA ASP A 76 28.45 -0.89 -18.94
C ASP A 76 28.67 -2.34 -19.42
N ILE A 77 29.46 -2.55 -20.47
CA ILE A 77 29.88 -3.88 -20.93
C ILE A 77 31.05 -4.37 -20.07
N THR A 78 32.14 -3.59 -19.97
CA THR A 78 33.39 -4.06 -19.34
C THR A 78 33.25 -4.38 -17.86
N GLU A 79 32.34 -3.70 -17.15
CA GLU A 79 32.11 -3.91 -15.72
C GLU A 79 31.18 -5.10 -15.43
N ASN A 80 30.33 -5.47 -16.39
CA ASN A 80 29.24 -6.43 -16.18
C ASN A 80 29.37 -7.69 -17.04
N ALA A 81 30.39 -7.80 -17.90
CA ALA A 81 30.64 -8.97 -18.72
C ALA A 81 31.03 -10.18 -17.87
N VAL A 82 30.33 -11.29 -18.07
CA VAL A 82 30.56 -12.57 -17.36
C VAL A 82 31.86 -13.21 -17.85
N ASP A 83 32.13 -13.13 -19.16
CA ASP A 83 33.38 -13.54 -19.78
C ASP A 83 34.02 -12.42 -20.61
N LYS A 84 35.33 -12.54 -20.83
CA LYS A 84 36.10 -11.55 -21.59
C LYS A 84 36.28 -11.92 -23.07
N ASN A 85 35.84 -13.10 -23.50
CA ASN A 85 36.04 -13.58 -24.86
C ASN A 85 35.11 -12.81 -25.81
N GLY A 86 33.83 -12.69 -25.46
CA GLY A 86 32.86 -11.87 -26.21
C GLY A 86 33.28 -10.40 -26.27
N LEU A 87 33.74 -9.85 -25.15
CA LEU A 87 34.25 -8.49 -25.08
C LEU A 87 35.48 -8.28 -25.96
N THR A 88 36.41 -9.23 -25.97
CA THR A 88 37.62 -9.17 -26.81
C THR A 88 37.25 -9.24 -28.30
N ALA A 89 36.31 -10.12 -28.67
CA ALA A 89 35.81 -10.21 -30.04
C ALA A 89 35.13 -8.90 -30.47
N LEU A 90 34.29 -8.32 -29.60
CA LEU A 90 33.62 -7.05 -29.85
C LEU A 90 34.61 -5.90 -30.05
N LEU A 91 35.62 -5.78 -29.16
CA LEU A 91 36.65 -4.75 -29.26
C LEU A 91 37.54 -4.94 -30.49
N GLY A 92 37.82 -6.19 -30.89
CA GLY A 92 38.60 -6.49 -32.10
C GLY A 92 37.90 -6.13 -33.40
N LEU A 93 36.59 -5.87 -33.38
CA LEU A 93 35.82 -5.40 -34.54
C LEU A 93 35.77 -3.87 -34.65
N LEU A 94 36.26 -3.14 -33.65
CA LEU A 94 36.14 -1.69 -33.53
C LEU A 94 37.52 -1.03 -33.66
N ASP A 95 37.60 0.01 -34.48
CA ASP A 95 38.73 0.94 -34.45
C ASP A 95 38.52 2.00 -33.34
N ASP A 96 39.59 2.43 -32.67
CA ASP A 96 39.54 3.43 -31.58
C ASP A 96 38.79 4.71 -31.96
N THR A 97 38.78 5.09 -33.24
CA THR A 97 38.06 6.26 -33.77
C THR A 97 36.54 6.13 -33.75
N GLN A 98 36.01 4.93 -33.56
CA GLN A 98 34.57 4.66 -33.53
C GLN A 98 33.97 4.78 -32.12
N ILE A 99 34.81 4.80 -31.07
CA ILE A 99 34.37 4.95 -29.69
C ILE A 99 34.29 6.45 -29.36
N THR A 100 33.08 7.00 -29.35
CA THR A 100 32.87 8.44 -29.13
C THR A 100 32.33 8.68 -27.72
N GLY A 101 33.08 9.41 -26.89
CA GLY A 101 32.66 9.76 -25.53
C GLY A 101 32.45 8.54 -24.62
N GLY A 102 33.15 7.43 -24.90
CA GLY A 102 33.01 6.16 -24.15
C GLY A 102 31.83 5.29 -24.60
N TYR A 103 31.13 5.64 -25.68
CA TYR A 103 30.04 4.86 -26.24
C TYR A 103 30.48 4.11 -27.50
N LEU A 104 30.03 2.87 -27.62
CA LEU A 104 30.09 2.11 -28.86
C LEU A 104 29.00 2.62 -29.83
N PRO A 105 29.26 2.61 -31.15
CA PRO A 105 28.23 2.91 -32.14
C PRO A 105 27.12 1.84 -32.10
N ASP A 106 25.98 2.14 -32.72
CA ASP A 106 24.96 1.11 -32.94
C ASP A 106 25.46 0.12 -33.99
N LEU A 107 25.77 -1.09 -33.54
CA LEU A 107 26.27 -2.19 -34.37
C LEU A 107 25.16 -3.10 -34.92
N GLY A 108 23.89 -2.76 -34.68
CA GLY A 108 22.74 -3.59 -35.06
C GLY A 108 22.68 -4.93 -34.31
N LEU A 109 23.40 -5.05 -33.20
CA LEU A 109 23.40 -6.24 -32.35
C LEU A 109 22.07 -6.36 -31.61
N LYS A 110 21.70 -7.61 -31.33
CA LYS A 110 20.53 -7.96 -30.51
C LYS A 110 20.96 -8.75 -29.30
N ALA A 111 20.27 -8.55 -28.18
CA ALA A 111 20.51 -9.27 -26.95
C ALA A 111 19.22 -9.87 -26.42
N ASN A 112 19.29 -11.11 -25.95
CA ASN A 112 18.22 -11.73 -25.19
C ASN A 112 18.31 -11.28 -23.74
N VAL A 113 17.21 -10.79 -23.18
CA VAL A 113 17.12 -10.25 -21.83
C VAL A 113 16.47 -11.26 -20.88
N TYR A 114 17.05 -11.44 -19.70
CA TYR A 114 16.62 -12.38 -18.67
C TYR A 114 16.59 -11.74 -17.27
N GLY A 115 15.80 -12.34 -16.37
CA GLY A 115 15.68 -11.95 -14.96
C GLY A 115 14.63 -10.86 -14.68
N LEU A 116 14.10 -10.22 -15.71
CA LEU A 116 13.15 -9.12 -15.58
C LEU A 116 11.68 -9.54 -15.68
N GLU A 117 11.35 -10.79 -15.99
CA GLU A 117 9.95 -11.21 -16.12
C GLU A 117 9.25 -11.17 -14.76
N GLN A 118 9.83 -11.85 -13.77
CA GLN A 118 9.29 -11.89 -12.42
C GLN A 118 10.38 -12.22 -11.41
N TRP A 119 10.49 -11.42 -10.35
CA TRP A 119 11.41 -11.66 -9.25
C TRP A 119 10.83 -11.16 -7.93
N GLN A 120 11.47 -11.57 -6.83
CA GLN A 120 11.14 -11.08 -5.51
C GLN A 120 12.30 -10.26 -4.98
N SER A 121 12.03 -9.11 -4.35
CA SER A 121 13.03 -8.36 -3.60
C SER A 121 12.99 -8.85 -2.14
N PRO A 122 13.98 -9.67 -1.71
CA PRO A 122 13.99 -10.18 -0.34
C PRO A 122 14.34 -9.06 0.65
N ASN A 123 13.84 -9.19 1.88
CA ASN A 123 14.09 -8.24 2.98
C ASN A 123 13.58 -6.83 2.68
N THR A 124 12.56 -6.71 1.83
CA THR A 124 11.88 -5.45 1.57
C THR A 124 10.47 -5.45 2.15
N GLY A 125 9.86 -4.28 2.27
CA GLY A 125 8.42 -4.20 2.48
C GLY A 125 7.95 -2.82 2.92
N LEU A 126 6.71 -2.78 3.38
CA LEU A 126 6.07 -1.57 3.89
C LEU A 126 5.56 -1.84 5.31
N GLU A 127 5.82 -0.91 6.21
CA GLU A 127 5.37 -0.94 7.60
C GLU A 127 4.53 0.30 7.88
N ALA A 128 3.32 0.11 8.39
CA ALA A 128 2.44 1.22 8.73
C ALA A 128 2.84 1.79 10.09
N GLN A 129 2.95 3.12 10.17
CA GLN A 129 3.26 3.80 11.42
C GLN A 129 2.01 4.01 12.28
N ASP A 130 2.24 4.25 13.57
CA ASP A 130 1.20 4.61 14.52
C ASP A 130 0.53 5.92 14.11
N VAL A 131 -0.78 6.03 14.37
CA VAL A 131 -1.52 7.24 14.06
C VAL A 131 -2.61 7.52 15.07
N ASP A 132 -2.80 8.81 15.32
CA ASP A 132 -3.88 9.33 16.15
C ASP A 132 -4.97 10.00 15.31
N THR A 133 -6.22 9.80 15.71
CA THR A 133 -7.36 10.47 15.11
C THR A 133 -8.50 10.69 16.12
N LEU A 134 -9.50 11.45 15.70
CA LEU A 134 -10.76 11.59 16.43
C LEU A 134 -11.68 10.41 16.08
N GLY A 135 -12.00 9.61 17.09
CA GLY A 135 -13.01 8.55 17.03
C GLY A 135 -14.40 9.07 17.37
N LEU A 136 -15.39 8.54 16.66
CA LEU A 136 -16.82 8.70 16.93
C LEU A 136 -17.43 7.32 17.09
N VAL A 137 -18.07 7.08 18.23
CA VAL A 137 -18.67 5.79 18.55
C VAL A 137 -20.15 5.98 18.81
N PHE A 138 -20.97 5.21 18.11
CA PHE A 138 -22.41 5.17 18.27
C PHE A 138 -22.82 3.80 18.81
N ASN A 139 -23.60 3.77 19.88
CA ASN A 139 -24.12 2.56 20.49
C ASN A 139 -25.66 2.58 20.45
N TYR A 140 -26.23 1.46 20.02
CA TYR A 140 -27.65 1.14 20.15
C TYR A 140 -27.82 -0.02 21.13
N TYR A 141 -28.48 0.23 22.26
CA TYR A 141 -28.71 -0.77 23.30
C TYR A 141 -30.05 -1.48 23.06
N PHE A 142 -30.00 -2.80 22.90
CA PHE A 142 -31.19 -3.66 22.87
C PHE A 142 -31.70 -3.95 24.28
N THR A 143 -30.77 -4.10 25.22
CA THR A 143 -31.00 -4.28 26.66
C THR A 143 -29.91 -3.56 27.44
N ASP A 144 -29.96 -3.59 28.77
CA ASP A 144 -28.87 -3.05 29.60
C ASP A 144 -27.53 -3.78 29.38
N HIS A 145 -27.55 -5.00 28.84
CA HIS A 145 -26.37 -5.84 28.68
C HIS A 145 -25.95 -6.00 27.22
N VAL A 146 -26.81 -5.72 26.25
CA VAL A 146 -26.51 -6.03 24.84
C VAL A 146 -26.67 -4.78 23.98
N SER A 147 -25.61 -4.42 23.26
CA SER A 147 -25.62 -3.31 22.29
C SER A 147 -25.01 -3.71 20.96
N VAL A 148 -25.36 -2.96 19.93
CA VAL A 148 -24.57 -2.86 18.70
C VAL A 148 -23.85 -1.52 18.71
N GLU A 149 -22.55 -1.57 18.43
CA GLU A 149 -21.68 -0.42 18.33
C GLU A 149 -21.22 -0.21 16.90
N LEU A 150 -21.25 1.04 16.44
CA LEU A 150 -20.61 1.50 15.22
C LEU A 150 -19.46 2.43 15.59
N VAL A 151 -18.25 2.04 15.22
CA VAL A 151 -17.03 2.83 15.38
C VAL A 151 -16.70 3.47 14.03
N GLY A 152 -16.55 4.77 14.03
CA GLY A 152 -16.08 5.57 12.92
C GLY A 152 -15.23 6.74 13.42
N GLY A 153 -14.97 7.70 12.55
CA GLY A 153 -14.18 8.87 12.93
C GLY A 153 -13.67 9.62 11.72
N ILE A 154 -12.74 10.54 11.98
CA ILE A 154 -12.00 11.21 10.91
C ILE A 154 -10.97 10.19 10.38
N PRO A 155 -10.99 9.85 9.08
CA PRO A 155 -10.03 8.90 8.53
C PRO A 155 -8.60 9.47 8.63
N PRO A 156 -7.68 8.82 9.36
CA PRO A 156 -6.32 9.31 9.49
C PRO A 156 -5.55 9.21 8.17
N LYS A 157 -4.48 10.00 8.06
CA LYS A 157 -3.39 9.74 7.11
C LYS A 157 -2.35 8.90 7.83
N VAL A 158 -2.06 7.74 7.29
CA VAL A 158 -1.08 6.79 7.80
C VAL A 158 0.15 6.88 6.91
N ASP A 159 1.30 7.11 7.53
CA ASP A 159 2.58 7.07 6.84
C ASP A 159 3.12 5.64 6.86
N LEU A 160 3.63 5.19 5.72
CA LEU A 160 4.22 3.88 5.53
C LEU A 160 5.73 4.04 5.44
N LYS A 161 6.45 3.38 6.34
CA LYS A 161 7.91 3.26 6.24
C LYS A 161 8.24 2.19 5.21
N GLY A 162 9.20 2.49 4.34
CA GLY A 162 9.76 1.53 3.41
C GLY A 162 10.97 0.85 4.03
N ILE A 163 11.11 -0.46 3.80
CA ILE A 163 12.22 -1.26 4.31
C ILE A 163 12.95 -1.90 3.12
N GLY A 164 14.27 -1.88 3.15
CA GLY A 164 15.14 -2.64 2.25
C GLY A 164 15.41 -2.02 0.88
N ASN A 165 16.23 -2.72 0.09
CA ASN A 165 16.60 -2.30 -1.26
C ASN A 165 15.86 -3.11 -2.32
N VAL A 166 15.23 -2.43 -3.27
CA VAL A 166 14.57 -3.07 -4.40
C VAL A 166 15.56 -3.14 -5.56
N THR A 167 15.98 -4.36 -5.88
CA THR A 167 16.94 -4.64 -6.94
C THR A 167 16.31 -5.57 -7.96
N ALA A 168 16.53 -5.31 -9.26
CA ALA A 168 16.13 -6.17 -10.36
C ALA A 168 17.35 -6.95 -10.88
N PRO A 169 17.28 -8.28 -10.94
CA PRO A 169 18.35 -9.07 -11.55
C PRO A 169 18.26 -8.92 -13.07
N LEU A 170 19.33 -8.47 -13.71
CA LEU A 170 19.43 -8.41 -15.16
C LEU A 170 20.57 -9.31 -15.62
N SER A 171 20.26 -10.20 -16.56
CA SER A 171 21.26 -10.90 -17.35
C SER A 171 20.91 -10.81 -18.83
N THR A 172 21.93 -10.71 -19.68
CA THR A 172 21.76 -10.63 -21.13
C THR A 172 22.69 -11.58 -21.84
N HIS A 173 22.23 -12.14 -22.96
CA HIS A 173 23.03 -12.94 -23.87
C HIS A 173 23.01 -12.32 -25.27
N THR A 174 24.18 -12.03 -25.84
CA THR A 174 24.29 -11.57 -27.22
C THR A 174 25.39 -12.34 -27.96
N SER A 175 25.15 -12.66 -29.24
CA SER A 175 26.19 -13.22 -30.11
C SER A 175 26.81 -12.11 -30.94
N VAL A 176 28.12 -11.93 -30.80
CA VAL A 176 28.91 -10.93 -31.53
C VAL A 176 29.21 -11.49 -32.92
N LEU A 177 28.29 -11.28 -33.87
CA LEU A 177 28.40 -11.69 -35.27
C LEU A 177 28.72 -13.19 -35.48
N GLY A 178 28.32 -14.06 -34.54
CA GLY A 178 28.61 -15.49 -34.59
C GLY A 178 30.08 -15.86 -34.31
N LEU A 179 30.90 -14.91 -33.86
CA LEU A 179 32.31 -15.13 -33.52
C LEU A 179 32.51 -15.52 -32.05
N ALA A 180 31.74 -14.91 -31.16
CA ALA A 180 31.77 -15.17 -29.73
C ALA A 180 30.45 -14.73 -29.08
N ASP A 181 30.14 -15.31 -27.93
CA ASP A 181 29.04 -14.88 -27.08
C ASP A 181 29.54 -13.85 -26.07
N LEU A 182 28.70 -12.87 -25.76
CA LEU A 182 28.94 -11.84 -24.77
C LEU A 182 27.74 -11.83 -23.81
N ASP A 183 28.00 -12.34 -22.61
CA ASP A 183 27.02 -12.36 -21.53
C ASP A 183 27.27 -11.22 -20.55
N LEU A 184 26.22 -10.51 -20.18
CA LEU A 184 26.27 -9.52 -19.11
C LEU A 184 25.41 -9.98 -17.93
N GLN A 185 25.88 -9.71 -16.72
CA GLN A 185 25.11 -9.89 -15.49
C GLN A 185 25.26 -8.64 -14.61
N LYS A 186 24.15 -7.99 -14.32
CA LYS A 186 24.10 -6.75 -13.53
C LYS A 186 22.85 -6.73 -12.67
N ASP A 187 23.02 -6.55 -11.37
CA ASP A 187 21.92 -6.28 -10.47
C ASP A 187 21.61 -4.78 -10.50
N LEU A 188 20.42 -4.42 -10.98
CA LEU A 188 19.97 -3.03 -11.10
C LEU A 188 19.26 -2.60 -9.83
N GLN A 189 19.90 -1.73 -9.05
CA GLN A 189 19.21 -1.08 -7.93
C GLN A 189 18.14 -0.14 -8.47
N ILE A 190 16.88 -0.42 -8.13
CA ILE A 190 15.73 0.39 -8.53
C ILE A 190 15.52 1.51 -7.51
N THR A 191 15.32 1.17 -6.24
CA THR A 191 15.11 2.14 -5.16
C THR A 191 15.58 1.58 -3.84
N ASN A 192 16.22 2.42 -3.02
CA ASN A 192 16.53 2.09 -1.64
C ASN A 192 15.44 2.68 -0.74
N LEU A 193 14.55 1.82 -0.24
CA LEU A 193 13.41 2.25 0.58
C LEU A 193 13.84 2.77 1.95
N ASP A 194 14.96 2.26 2.50
CA ASP A 194 15.51 2.69 3.79
C ASP A 194 16.08 4.11 3.75
N SER A 195 16.31 4.67 2.55
CA SER A 195 16.82 6.04 2.39
C SER A 195 15.77 7.11 2.66
N TYR A 196 14.50 6.72 2.87
CA TYR A 196 13.38 7.63 3.04
C TYR A 196 12.67 7.35 4.37
N ASP A 197 12.38 8.40 5.15
CA ASP A 197 11.62 8.28 6.40
C ASP A 197 10.20 7.74 6.17
N THR A 198 9.59 8.17 5.07
CA THR A 198 8.26 7.76 4.64
C THR A 198 8.30 7.38 3.16
N ALA A 199 7.94 6.13 2.86
CA ALA A 199 7.86 5.63 1.49
C ALA A 199 6.54 6.02 0.83
N ALA A 200 5.44 6.04 1.58
CA ALA A 200 4.14 6.50 1.10
C ALA A 200 3.27 7.03 2.23
N SER A 201 2.32 7.91 1.91
CA SER A 201 1.25 8.34 2.80
C SER A 201 -0.09 7.92 2.23
N VAL A 202 -0.98 7.39 3.07
CA VAL A 202 -2.28 6.85 2.64
C VAL A 202 -3.38 7.26 3.61
N ARG A 203 -4.56 7.61 3.09
CA ARG A 203 -5.74 7.82 3.93
C ARG A 203 -6.46 6.51 4.15
N ALA A 204 -6.61 6.12 5.41
CA ALA A 204 -7.24 4.88 5.82
C ALA A 204 -8.65 5.13 6.33
N TRP A 205 -9.61 4.40 5.78
CA TRP A 205 -10.99 4.39 6.25
C TRP A 205 -11.31 3.01 6.81
N THR A 206 -11.61 2.95 8.10
CA THR A 206 -11.74 1.69 8.84
C THR A 206 -12.97 1.67 9.76
N PRO A 207 -14.20 1.91 9.26
CA PRO A 207 -15.39 1.74 10.10
C PRO A 207 -15.50 0.29 10.58
N ALA A 208 -15.95 0.13 11.83
CA ALA A 208 -16.18 -1.17 12.42
C ALA A 208 -17.57 -1.23 13.06
N VAL A 209 -18.18 -2.40 13.00
CA VAL A 209 -19.43 -2.71 13.70
C VAL A 209 -19.16 -3.84 14.68
N THR A 210 -19.64 -3.73 15.91
CA THR A 210 -19.51 -4.78 16.92
C THR A 210 -20.83 -5.05 17.63
N LEU A 211 -21.05 -6.32 17.99
CA LEU A 211 -22.03 -6.72 18.98
C LEU A 211 -21.31 -6.77 20.32
N GLN A 212 -21.83 -6.08 21.32
CA GLN A 212 -21.21 -5.96 22.63
C GLN A 212 -22.08 -6.55 23.73
N TYR A 213 -21.42 -7.15 24.72
CA TYR A 213 -21.98 -7.50 26.00
C TYR A 213 -21.40 -6.60 27.10
N HIS A 214 -22.26 -5.87 27.80
CA HIS A 214 -21.95 -4.94 28.88
C HIS A 214 -22.26 -5.60 30.22
N PHE A 215 -21.31 -5.52 31.14
CA PHE A 215 -21.46 -5.99 32.51
C PHE A 215 -21.97 -4.87 33.41
N GLY A 216 -22.95 -5.19 34.26
CA GLY A 216 -23.59 -4.23 35.16
C GLY A 216 -24.71 -3.44 34.51
N GLN A 217 -25.50 -2.78 35.36
CA GLN A 217 -26.74 -2.09 34.97
C GLN A 217 -26.55 -0.57 34.98
N THR A 218 -27.17 0.09 34.00
CA THR A 218 -27.16 1.55 33.86
C THR A 218 -27.79 2.19 35.11
N GLY A 219 -27.18 3.26 35.64
CA GLY A 219 -27.71 3.99 36.81
C GLY A 219 -27.48 3.31 38.16
N ILE A 220 -27.07 2.05 38.18
CA ILE A 220 -26.67 1.32 39.41
C ILE A 220 -25.15 1.21 39.48
N ASN A 221 -24.54 0.67 38.43
CA ASN A 221 -23.10 0.46 38.37
C ASN A 221 -22.42 1.62 37.63
N LYS A 222 -21.56 2.36 38.35
CA LYS A 222 -20.76 3.42 37.70
C LYS A 222 -19.72 2.86 36.75
N PHE A 223 -19.04 1.77 37.11
CA PHE A 223 -18.04 1.12 36.27
C PHE A 223 -18.64 -0.10 35.58
N ARG A 224 -18.62 -0.10 34.24
CA ARG A 224 -19.29 -1.10 33.41
C ARG A 224 -18.35 -1.62 32.33
N PRO A 225 -17.63 -2.72 32.60
CA PRO A 225 -16.85 -3.43 31.59
C PRO A 225 -17.71 -3.89 30.43
N TYR A 226 -17.12 -4.03 29.25
CA TYR A 226 -17.77 -4.68 28.12
C TYR A 226 -16.76 -5.41 27.25
N ILE A 227 -17.28 -6.40 26.52
CA ILE A 227 -16.56 -7.11 25.47
C ILE A 227 -17.41 -7.10 24.21
N GLY A 228 -16.78 -7.11 23.04
CA GLY A 228 -17.48 -7.12 21.77
C GLY A 228 -16.72 -7.83 20.67
N ILE A 229 -17.49 -8.34 19.71
CA ILE A 229 -16.99 -8.98 18.50
C ILE A 229 -17.72 -8.43 17.29
N GLY A 230 -17.06 -8.41 16.15
CA GLY A 230 -17.67 -7.93 14.93
C GLY A 230 -16.71 -7.89 13.75
N ALA A 231 -16.91 -6.91 12.89
CA ALA A 231 -16.17 -6.78 11.65
C ALA A 231 -15.78 -5.33 11.36
N MET A 232 -14.62 -5.16 10.76
CA MET A 232 -14.10 -3.91 10.23
C MET A 232 -14.08 -3.97 8.71
N TYR A 233 -14.49 -2.90 8.05
CA TYR A 233 -14.31 -2.72 6.61
C TYR A 233 -13.24 -1.66 6.36
N ALA A 234 -12.21 -2.01 5.59
CA ALA A 234 -11.07 -1.16 5.31
C ALA A 234 -11.00 -0.79 3.83
N TRP A 235 -10.88 0.50 3.54
CA TRP A 235 -10.50 0.99 2.21
C TRP A 235 -9.52 2.16 2.31
N PHE A 236 -8.78 2.39 1.24
CA PHE A 236 -7.66 3.32 1.23
C PHE A 236 -7.74 4.24 0.01
N ASP A 237 -7.54 5.54 0.25
CA ASP A 237 -7.50 6.55 -0.79
C ASP A 237 -6.38 7.57 -0.53
N ASP A 238 -6.26 8.57 -1.43
CA ASP A 238 -5.24 9.61 -1.38
C ASP A 238 -3.80 9.06 -1.20
N ILE A 239 -3.51 7.93 -1.85
CA ILE A 239 -2.21 7.26 -1.77
C ILE A 239 -1.17 8.12 -2.50
N LYS A 240 -0.15 8.57 -1.77
CA LYS A 240 0.94 9.40 -2.27
C LYS A 240 2.26 8.70 -2.01
N LEU A 241 3.00 8.43 -3.06
CA LEU A 241 4.35 7.89 -2.95
C LEU A 241 5.34 9.01 -2.60
N ASN A 242 6.46 8.66 -1.96
CA ASN A 242 7.58 9.56 -1.82
C ASN A 242 8.09 9.98 -3.21
N LYS A 243 8.40 11.27 -3.40
CA LYS A 243 8.83 11.79 -4.70
C LYS A 243 10.15 11.20 -5.20
N GLY A 244 11.05 10.83 -4.28
CA GLY A 244 12.31 10.15 -4.63
C GLY A 244 12.03 8.76 -5.20
N ILE A 245 11.27 7.94 -4.45
CA ILE A 245 10.84 6.61 -4.90
C ILE A 245 10.03 6.70 -6.20
N GLU A 246 9.15 7.69 -6.34
CA GLU A 246 8.41 7.92 -7.59
C GLU A 246 9.35 8.21 -8.77
N GLY A 247 10.35 9.07 -8.57
CA GLY A 247 11.38 9.35 -9.58
C GLY A 247 12.21 8.12 -9.96
N ASP A 248 12.62 7.34 -8.97
CA ASP A 248 13.36 6.10 -9.14
C ASP A 248 12.56 5.08 -9.98
N LEU A 249 11.26 4.93 -9.69
CA LEU A 249 10.36 4.06 -10.45
C LEU A 249 10.09 4.58 -11.88
N ILE A 250 10.01 5.90 -12.08
CA ILE A 250 9.88 6.50 -13.41
C ILE A 250 11.15 6.24 -14.23
N ALA A 251 12.33 6.39 -13.63
CA ALA A 251 13.60 6.06 -14.26
C ALA A 251 13.64 4.59 -14.68
N ALA A 252 13.26 3.66 -13.80
CA ALA A 252 13.12 2.25 -14.15
C ALA A 252 12.11 2.02 -15.29
N GLY A 253 11.01 2.77 -15.31
CA GLY A 253 10.06 2.77 -16.42
C GLY A 253 10.70 3.17 -17.75
N HIS A 254 11.56 4.19 -17.77
CA HIS A 254 12.31 4.55 -18.97
C HIS A 254 13.25 3.42 -19.41
N GLN A 255 13.91 2.74 -18.49
CA GLN A 255 14.78 1.61 -18.82
C GLN A 255 13.98 0.49 -19.51
N ILE A 256 12.85 0.07 -18.94
CA ILE A 256 11.98 -0.96 -19.55
C ILE A 256 11.46 -0.52 -20.92
N GLN A 257 11.03 0.73 -21.06
CA GLN A 257 10.57 1.24 -22.35
C GLN A 257 11.71 1.29 -23.39
N ASN A 258 12.93 1.63 -23.00
CA ASN A 258 14.09 1.60 -23.91
C ASN A 258 14.40 0.18 -24.40
N VAL A 259 14.23 -0.85 -23.56
CA VAL A 259 14.33 -2.26 -23.99
C VAL A 259 13.28 -2.55 -25.06
N LEU A 260 12.02 -2.15 -24.85
CA LEU A 260 10.93 -2.32 -25.82
C LEU A 260 11.14 -1.53 -27.12
N ASP A 261 11.80 -0.36 -27.03
CA ASP A 261 12.12 0.49 -28.17
C ASP A 261 13.35 -0.02 -28.96
N GLY A 262 13.94 -1.16 -28.57
CA GLY A 262 15.13 -1.73 -29.21
C GLY A 262 16.42 -0.94 -28.92
N LYS A 263 16.49 -0.30 -27.75
CA LYS A 263 17.61 0.52 -27.29
C LYS A 263 18.12 0.06 -25.92
N ALA A 264 18.38 -1.24 -25.77
CA ALA A 264 18.77 -1.84 -24.49
C ALA A 264 20.06 -1.26 -23.89
N GLY A 265 21.00 -0.80 -24.72
CA GLY A 265 22.19 -0.08 -24.25
C GLY A 265 21.87 1.26 -23.59
N ALA A 266 20.92 2.01 -24.14
CA ALA A 266 20.41 3.24 -23.53
C ALA A 266 19.62 2.96 -22.23
N ALA A 267 18.91 1.82 -22.16
CA ALA A 267 18.29 1.36 -20.92
C ALA A 267 19.31 1.11 -19.80
N LEU A 268 20.42 0.43 -20.13
CA LEU A 268 21.48 0.11 -19.18
C LEU A 268 22.20 1.35 -18.65
N SER A 269 22.37 2.36 -19.51
CA SER A 269 22.94 3.66 -19.15
C SER A 269 21.95 4.63 -18.48
N GLY A 270 20.68 4.24 -18.31
CA GLY A 270 19.66 5.05 -17.63
C GLY A 270 19.16 6.27 -18.41
N GLU A 271 19.22 6.21 -19.75
CA GLU A 271 18.76 7.31 -20.60
C GLU A 271 17.23 7.39 -20.66
N THR A 272 16.69 8.57 -20.98
CA THR A 272 15.25 8.78 -21.16
C THR A 272 14.74 8.06 -22.41
N SER A 273 13.58 7.42 -22.31
CA SER A 273 12.96 6.67 -23.41
C SER A 273 12.03 7.49 -24.29
N SER A 274 11.36 6.84 -25.27
CA SER A 274 10.37 7.50 -26.13
C SER A 274 9.02 7.78 -25.46
N ALA A 275 8.80 7.31 -24.23
CA ALA A 275 7.57 7.52 -23.46
C ALA A 275 7.84 8.40 -22.23
N ASN A 276 6.79 8.89 -21.58
CA ASN A 276 6.83 9.51 -20.26
C ASN A 276 6.12 8.61 -19.24
N PRO A 277 6.84 7.67 -18.61
CA PRO A 277 6.26 6.78 -17.62
C PRO A 277 5.74 7.55 -16.41
N TYR A 278 4.67 7.06 -15.81
CA TYR A 278 4.13 7.60 -14.55
C TYR A 278 3.74 6.49 -13.60
N VAL A 279 3.72 6.80 -12.31
CA VAL A 279 3.43 5.83 -11.24
C VAL A 279 1.97 5.89 -10.84
N LYS A 280 1.36 4.72 -10.63
CA LYS A 280 0.02 4.59 -10.06
C LYS A 280 0.04 3.56 -8.94
N VAL A 281 -0.37 4.00 -7.75
CA VAL A 281 -0.48 3.13 -6.58
C VAL A 281 -1.96 2.78 -6.34
N LYS A 282 -2.21 1.52 -6.02
CA LYS A 282 -3.52 0.99 -5.64
C LYS A 282 -3.37 0.17 -4.36
N ALA A 283 -4.42 0.16 -3.55
CA ALA A 283 -4.55 -0.74 -2.42
C ALA A 283 -5.92 -1.43 -2.51
N ASP A 284 -5.94 -2.72 -2.18
CA ASP A 284 -7.17 -3.49 -2.14
C ASP A 284 -7.99 -3.11 -0.89
N THR A 285 -9.31 -3.27 -0.97
CA THR A 285 -10.21 -3.15 0.18
C THR A 285 -10.27 -4.47 0.95
N GLY A 286 -10.48 -4.42 2.26
CA GLY A 286 -10.50 -5.61 3.12
C GLY A 286 -11.67 -5.63 4.11
N ILE A 287 -12.09 -6.83 4.51
CA ILE A 287 -12.95 -7.05 5.68
C ILE A 287 -12.12 -7.84 6.70
N ALA A 288 -12.12 -7.41 7.95
CA ALA A 288 -11.36 -8.04 9.03
C ALA A 288 -12.26 -8.38 10.22
N PRO A 289 -12.09 -9.57 10.84
CA PRO A 289 -12.61 -9.82 12.18
C PRO A 289 -12.11 -8.77 13.16
N PHE A 290 -13.00 -8.29 14.02
CA PHE A 290 -12.74 -7.23 14.98
C PHE A 290 -13.20 -7.65 16.37
N ALA A 291 -12.34 -7.48 17.38
CA ALA A 291 -12.68 -7.75 18.77
C ALA A 291 -12.33 -6.53 19.62
N THR A 292 -13.16 -6.24 20.61
CA THR A 292 -12.97 -5.10 21.52
C THR A 292 -13.22 -5.50 22.96
N ALA A 293 -12.45 -4.92 23.88
CA ALA A 293 -12.68 -5.01 25.30
C ALA A 293 -12.47 -3.62 25.90
N GLY A 294 -13.38 -3.20 26.77
CA GLY A 294 -13.34 -1.86 27.34
C GLY A 294 -14.18 -1.74 28.59
N PHE A 295 -14.38 -0.50 29.01
CA PHE A 295 -15.29 -0.17 30.09
C PHE A 295 -15.84 1.23 29.88
N SER A 296 -17.04 1.46 30.41
CA SER A 296 -17.58 2.79 30.62
C SER A 296 -17.59 3.15 32.11
N TYR A 297 -17.43 4.44 32.40
CA TYR A 297 -17.57 5.03 33.72
C TYR A 297 -18.65 6.12 33.69
N ASP A 298 -19.75 5.87 34.38
CA ASP A 298 -20.91 6.75 34.42
C ASP A 298 -20.72 7.85 35.46
N PHE A 299 -20.65 9.10 35.02
CA PHE A 299 -20.62 10.27 35.91
C PHE A 299 -22.01 10.53 36.50
N ASN A 300 -23.04 10.35 35.66
CA ASN A 300 -24.45 10.38 36.00
C ASN A 300 -25.21 9.53 34.96
N ASP A 301 -26.54 9.54 35.01
CA ASP A 301 -27.35 8.68 34.13
C ASP A 301 -27.17 8.98 32.63
N ARG A 302 -26.60 10.14 32.27
CA ARG A 302 -26.48 10.60 30.88
C ARG A 302 -25.03 10.64 30.41
N TRP A 303 -24.15 11.21 31.21
CA TRP A 303 -22.75 11.43 30.87
C TRP A 303 -21.86 10.29 31.36
N PHE A 304 -21.00 9.81 30.49
CA PHE A 304 -20.03 8.77 30.80
C PHE A 304 -18.70 9.02 30.10
N SER A 305 -17.62 8.44 30.60
CA SER A 305 -16.39 8.22 29.85
C SER A 305 -16.28 6.77 29.43
N THR A 306 -15.56 6.48 28.36
CA THR A 306 -15.29 5.12 27.93
C THR A 306 -13.84 4.97 27.50
N ALA A 307 -13.29 3.79 27.77
CA ALA A 307 -11.97 3.41 27.30
C ALA A 307 -12.00 1.97 26.78
N SER A 308 -11.31 1.71 25.67
CA SER A 308 -11.23 0.36 25.10
C SER A 308 -9.91 0.07 24.41
N VAL A 309 -9.62 -1.22 24.31
CA VAL A 309 -8.58 -1.79 23.46
C VAL A 309 -9.26 -2.75 22.48
N SER A 310 -8.91 -2.62 21.21
CA SER A 310 -9.46 -3.44 20.14
C SER A 310 -8.36 -4.02 19.27
N TYR A 311 -8.64 -5.15 18.63
CA TYR A 311 -7.76 -5.81 17.68
C TYR A 311 -8.52 -6.16 16.40
N ALA A 312 -7.90 -5.89 15.25
CA ALA A 312 -8.44 -6.30 13.95
C ALA A 312 -7.44 -7.20 13.23
N ALA A 313 -7.88 -8.35 12.71
CA ALA A 313 -7.03 -9.21 11.88
C ALA A 313 -7.08 -8.74 10.41
N LEU A 314 -6.43 -7.61 10.11
CA LEU A 314 -6.48 -6.94 8.82
C LEU A 314 -5.21 -7.17 7.98
N ASN A 315 -5.39 -7.73 6.80
CA ASN A 315 -4.40 -7.82 5.74
C ASN A 315 -4.94 -7.19 4.45
N ASN A 316 -4.07 -6.55 3.67
CA ASN A 316 -4.40 -6.01 2.35
C ASN A 316 -3.24 -6.24 1.38
N LYS A 317 -3.48 -5.97 0.08
CA LYS A 317 -2.42 -5.95 -0.93
C LYS A 317 -2.25 -4.53 -1.45
N ALA A 318 -1.00 -4.10 -1.54
CA ALA A 318 -0.59 -2.89 -2.22
C ALA A 318 -0.04 -3.25 -3.60
N LYS A 319 -0.39 -2.44 -4.60
CA LYS A 319 0.07 -2.59 -5.99
C LYS A 319 0.62 -1.26 -6.48
N ILE A 320 1.86 -1.28 -6.92
CA ILE A 320 2.55 -0.15 -7.54
C ILE A 320 2.71 -0.49 -9.02
N LEU A 321 2.23 0.40 -9.88
CA LEU A 321 2.27 0.23 -11.33
C LEU A 321 3.06 1.38 -11.93
N VAL A 322 3.99 1.09 -12.84
CA VAL A 322 4.63 2.07 -13.71
C VAL A 322 4.02 1.90 -15.10
N ILE A 323 3.41 2.96 -15.62
CA ILE A 323 2.59 2.92 -16.83
C ILE A 323 3.21 3.84 -17.87
N SER A 324 3.27 3.38 -19.12
CA SER A 324 3.69 4.19 -20.27
C SER A 324 2.53 5.10 -20.72
N ASP A 325 2.76 6.40 -20.90
CA ASP A 325 1.75 7.32 -21.43
C ASP A 325 1.42 7.06 -22.91
N LYS A 326 2.39 6.53 -23.66
CA LYS A 326 2.34 6.24 -25.10
C LYS A 326 1.25 5.24 -25.47
N ASP A 327 1.13 4.14 -24.74
CA ASP A 327 0.23 3.02 -25.06
C ASP A 327 -0.59 2.52 -23.86
N GLN A 328 -0.42 3.13 -22.68
CA GLN A 328 -1.05 2.70 -21.43
C GLN A 328 -0.65 1.29 -20.97
N SER A 329 0.47 0.75 -21.47
CA SER A 329 1.02 -0.52 -21.03
C SER A 329 1.61 -0.41 -19.62
N GLU A 330 1.45 -1.48 -18.83
CA GLU A 330 2.08 -1.61 -17.52
C GLU A 330 3.52 -2.11 -17.72
N LEU A 331 4.48 -1.20 -17.65
CA LEU A 331 5.90 -1.51 -17.81
C LEU A 331 6.43 -2.31 -16.62
N ILE A 332 6.04 -1.90 -15.40
CA ILE A 332 6.44 -2.52 -14.14
C ILE A 332 5.21 -2.66 -13.24
N ARG A 333 5.11 -3.80 -12.57
CA ARG A 333 4.14 -4.10 -11.54
C ARG A 333 4.88 -4.63 -10.32
N SER A 334 4.73 -3.95 -9.19
CA SER A 334 5.19 -4.44 -7.89
C SER A 334 3.99 -4.65 -6.97
N GLU A 335 3.90 -5.82 -6.35
CA GLU A 335 2.84 -6.19 -5.41
C GLU A 335 3.44 -6.64 -4.08
N THR A 336 2.86 -6.19 -2.96
CA THR A 336 3.20 -6.71 -1.63
C THR A 336 1.96 -6.85 -0.76
N LYS A 337 2.01 -7.80 0.16
CA LYS A 337 1.01 -7.94 1.22
C LYS A 337 1.38 -6.99 2.37
N VAL A 338 0.44 -6.13 2.74
CA VAL A 338 0.56 -5.26 3.90
C VAL A 338 -0.24 -5.89 5.03
N ASP A 339 0.48 -6.52 5.96
CA ASP A 339 -0.10 -6.96 7.22
C ASP A 339 -0.20 -5.73 8.12
N ILE A 340 -1.41 -5.40 8.57
CA ILE A 340 -1.63 -4.22 9.42
C ILE A 340 -1.91 -4.70 10.85
N ASN A 341 -2.85 -5.64 10.99
CA ASN A 341 -3.24 -6.26 12.26
C ASN A 341 -3.29 -5.27 13.45
N PRO A 342 -4.03 -4.15 13.36
CA PRO A 342 -3.85 -3.05 14.29
C PRO A 342 -4.41 -3.38 15.67
N VAL A 343 -3.68 -2.94 16.70
CA VAL A 343 -4.20 -2.73 18.05
C VAL A 343 -4.66 -1.28 18.14
N ILE A 344 -5.90 -1.07 18.56
CA ILE A 344 -6.53 0.24 18.60
C ILE A 344 -6.91 0.54 20.03
N THR A 345 -6.55 1.73 20.52
CA THR A 345 -7.03 2.23 21.81
C THR A 345 -7.94 3.41 21.60
N TYR A 346 -8.98 3.50 22.42
CA TYR A 346 -9.93 4.60 22.40
C TYR A 346 -10.15 5.13 23.80
N LEU A 347 -10.21 6.45 23.95
CA LEU A 347 -10.58 7.15 25.18
C LEU A 347 -11.51 8.32 24.82
N GLY A 348 -12.74 8.29 25.31
CA GLY A 348 -13.75 9.28 24.94
C GLY A 348 -14.73 9.63 26.04
N ILE A 349 -15.48 10.70 25.80
CA ILE A 349 -16.62 11.13 26.61
C ILE A 349 -17.87 10.98 25.77
N GLY A 350 -18.93 10.47 26.39
CA GLY A 350 -20.20 10.22 25.73
C GLY A 350 -21.42 10.66 26.51
N TYR A 351 -22.53 10.68 25.79
CA TYR A 351 -23.86 11.03 26.27
C TYR A 351 -24.87 9.97 25.85
N ARG A 352 -25.75 9.58 26.78
CA ARG A 352 -26.85 8.66 26.56
C ARG A 352 -28.18 9.40 26.44
N PHE A 353 -29.01 9.02 25.47
CA PHE A 353 -30.32 9.57 25.19
C PHE A 353 -31.46 8.68 25.69
#